data_AF-A0A6B3EPH5-F1
#
_entry.id   AF-A0A6B3EPH5-F1
#
_cell.length_a   1.000
_cell.length_b   1.000
_cell.length_c   1.000
_cell.angle_alpha   90.00
_cell.angle_beta   90.00
_cell.angle_gamma   90.00
#
_symmetry.space_group_name_H-M   'P 1'
#
loop_
_entity.id
_entity.type
_entity.pdbx_description
1 polymer ?
#
loop_
_entity_poly.entity_id
_entity_poly.type
_entity_poly.pdbx_seq_one_letter_code
_entity_poly.pdbx_strand_id
1 'polypeptide(L)'
;EELAFDKIAARAGTGKSALYRRWSTPKELVLDALSDPDTGFGTPVGPDTGSLHGDLTHLLGSFARVLGEPHGRALRPLMTQRPRHPELFDEVMRLIVLPYERIL
;
A
#
# COMPACT_ATOMS: atom_id res chain seq x y z
N GLU A 1 -6.23 10.07 12.60
CA GLU A 1 -7.69 10.02 12.44
C GLU A 1 -8.06 8.55 12.31
N GLU A 2 -9.08 8.07 13.02
CA GLU A 2 -9.38 6.64 13.08
C GLU A 2 -10.04 6.15 11.78
N LEU A 3 -9.56 5.02 11.25
CA LEU A 3 -10.09 4.34 10.06
C LEU A 3 -11.48 3.77 10.38
N ALA A 4 -12.52 4.35 9.80
CA ALA A 4 -13.91 3.95 10.05
C ALA A 4 -14.70 3.77 8.74
N PHE A 5 -15.46 2.69 8.64
CA PHE A 5 -16.31 2.43 7.46
C PHE A 5 -17.35 3.52 7.23
N ASP A 6 -17.78 4.25 8.26
CA ASP A 6 -18.66 5.42 8.13
C ASP A 6 -18.08 6.47 7.18
N LYS A 7 -16.82 6.84 7.40
CA LYS A 7 -16.12 7.85 6.59
C LYS A 7 -15.82 7.32 5.19
N ILE A 8 -15.45 6.05 5.09
CA ILE A 8 -15.15 5.40 3.81
C ILE A 8 -16.40 5.30 2.96
N ALA A 9 -17.52 4.83 3.52
CA ALA A 9 -18.80 4.68 2.84
C ALA A 9 -19.32 6.02 2.29
N ALA A 10 -19.26 7.08 3.12
CA ALA A 10 -19.64 8.43 2.71
C ALA A 10 -18.78 8.95 1.55
N ARG A 11 -17.45 8.72 1.58
CA ARG A 11 -16.54 9.13 0.51
C ARG A 11 -16.75 8.33 -0.78
N ALA A 12 -17.03 7.03 -0.66
CA ALA A 12 -17.19 6.11 -1.78
C ALA A 12 -18.62 6.11 -2.37
N GLY A 13 -19.55 6.88 -1.81
CA GLY A 13 -20.94 6.91 -2.27
C GLY A 13 -21.66 5.57 -2.12
N THR A 14 -21.27 4.76 -1.11
CA THR A 14 -21.82 3.42 -0.88
C THR A 14 -22.37 3.28 0.53
N GLY A 15 -23.12 2.21 0.79
CA GLY A 15 -23.60 1.87 2.12
C GLY A 15 -22.56 1.09 2.93
N LYS A 16 -22.53 1.27 4.26
CA LYS A 16 -21.65 0.50 5.16
C LYS A 16 -21.82 -1.01 5.00
N SER A 17 -23.06 -1.47 4.79
CA SER A 17 -23.38 -2.88 4.57
C SER A 17 -22.70 -3.47 3.33
N ALA A 18 -22.43 -2.65 2.30
CA ALA A 18 -21.67 -3.11 1.13
C ALA A 18 -20.18 -3.31 1.46
N LEU A 19 -19.61 -2.46 2.32
CA LEU A 19 -18.22 -2.61 2.79
C LEU A 19 -18.08 -3.81 3.72
N TYR A 20 -18.96 -3.94 4.73
CA TYR A 20 -18.94 -5.05 5.68
C TYR A 20 -19.11 -6.43 5.03
N ARG A 21 -19.76 -6.52 3.86
CA ARG A 21 -19.86 -7.78 3.11
C ARG A 21 -18.53 -8.26 2.53
N ARG A 22 -17.61 -7.35 2.22
CA ARG A 22 -16.32 -7.66 1.58
C ARG A 22 -15.16 -7.66 2.57
N TRP A 23 -15.20 -6.77 3.57
CA TRP A 23 -14.14 -6.60 4.55
C TRP A 23 -14.73 -6.55 5.95
N SER A 24 -14.21 -7.39 6.84
CA SER A 24 -14.64 -7.46 8.24
C SER A 24 -14.15 -6.23 9.03
N THR A 25 -13.04 -5.63 8.59
CA THR A 25 -12.42 -4.48 9.23
C THR A 25 -12.00 -3.40 8.22
N PRO A 26 -11.95 -2.11 8.61
CA PRO A 26 -11.35 -1.05 7.79
C PRO A 26 -9.88 -1.32 7.44
N LYS A 27 -9.17 -2.04 8.32
CA LYS A 27 -7.78 -2.50 8.09
C LYS A 27 -7.71 -3.40 6.86
N GLU A 28 -8.57 -4.42 6.78
CA GLU A 28 -8.63 -5.33 5.62
C GLU A 28 -8.90 -4.59 4.32
N LEU A 29 -9.83 -3.62 4.32
CA LEU A 29 -10.11 -2.79 3.14
C LEU A 29 -8.87 -2.04 2.67
N VAL A 30 -8.13 -1.42 3.60
CA VAL A 30 -6.90 -0.68 3.27
C VAL A 30 -5.85 -1.61 2.67
N LEU A 31 -5.65 -2.78 3.26
CA LEU A 31 -4.66 -3.75 2.78
C LEU A 31 -5.01 -4.29 1.39
N ASP A 32 -6.29 -4.59 1.15
CA ASP A 32 -6.80 -5.03 -0.15
C ASP A 32 -6.59 -3.95 -1.22
N ALA A 33 -6.95 -2.70 -0.92
CA ALA A 33 -6.76 -1.57 -1.84
C ALA A 33 -5.28 -1.27 -2.14
N LEU A 34 -4.39 -1.44 -1.17
CA LEU A 34 -2.95 -1.23 -1.37
C LEU A 34 -2.30 -2.39 -2.15
N SER A 35 -2.85 -3.61 -2.06
CA SER A 35 -2.32 -4.81 -2.73
C SER A 35 -2.91 -5.02 -4.13
N ASP A 36 -3.89 -4.20 -4.53
CA ASP A 36 -4.52 -4.26 -5.84
C ASP A 36 -3.47 -4.13 -6.97
N PRO A 37 -3.44 -5.04 -7.96
CA PRO A 37 -2.44 -5.04 -9.02
C PRO A 37 -2.48 -3.82 -9.94
N ASP A 38 -3.66 -3.24 -10.12
CA ASP A 38 -3.90 -2.19 -11.12
C ASP A 38 -3.82 -0.78 -10.51
N THR A 39 -4.23 -0.64 -9.25
CA THR A 39 -4.41 0.65 -8.58
C THR A 39 -3.58 0.81 -7.32
N GLY A 40 -3.09 -0.30 -6.77
CA GLY A 40 -2.21 -0.37 -5.61
C GLY A 40 -0.74 -0.44 -5.99
N PHE A 41 0.05 -1.18 -5.19
CA PHE A 41 1.49 -1.32 -5.39
C PHE A 41 1.87 -2.52 -6.27
N GLY A 42 0.91 -3.42 -6.54
CA GLY A 42 1.09 -4.61 -7.37
C GLY A 42 2.26 -5.52 -6.96
N THR A 43 2.58 -6.47 -7.83
CA THR A 43 3.78 -7.30 -7.68
C THR A 43 4.95 -6.60 -8.36
N PRO A 44 6.01 -6.24 -7.62
CA PRO A 44 7.16 -5.64 -8.27
C PRO A 44 7.86 -6.63 -9.19
N VAL A 45 8.16 -6.18 -10.40
CA VAL A 45 8.99 -6.92 -11.37
C VAL A 45 10.38 -6.31 -11.31
N GLY A 46 11.38 -7.18 -11.12
CA GLY A 46 12.77 -6.76 -11.08
C GLY A 46 13.23 -6.13 -12.39
N PRO A 47 13.89 -4.95 -12.35
CA PRO A 47 14.60 -4.48 -13.51
C PRO A 47 15.75 -5.44 -13.83
N ASP A 48 15.94 -5.75 -15.11
CA ASP A 48 17.08 -6.49 -15.64
C ASP A 48 17.79 -5.60 -16.67
N THR A 49 18.55 -4.64 -16.16
CA THR A 49 19.33 -3.69 -16.96
C THR A 49 20.72 -4.25 -17.32
N GLY A 50 21.05 -5.45 -16.85
CA GLY A 50 22.37 -6.07 -17.01
C GLY A 50 23.43 -5.53 -16.04
N SER A 51 23.06 -4.74 -15.03
CA SER A 51 23.97 -4.30 -13.96
C SER A 51 23.24 -3.98 -12.66
N LEU A 52 23.83 -4.37 -11.52
CA LEU A 52 23.27 -4.08 -10.19
C LEU A 52 23.02 -2.58 -9.97
N HIS A 53 23.92 -1.72 -10.43
CA HIS A 53 23.74 -0.26 -10.31
C HIS A 53 22.52 0.22 -11.11
N GLY A 54 22.35 -0.27 -12.35
CA GLY A 54 21.19 0.07 -13.18
C GLY A 54 19.89 -0.44 -12.56
N ASP A 55 19.91 -1.66 -12.02
CA ASP A 55 18.75 -2.30 -11.40
C ASP A 55 18.32 -1.54 -10.14
N LEU A 56 19.26 -1.20 -9.26
CA LEU A 56 18.97 -0.39 -8.06
C LEU A 56 18.47 1.01 -8.42
N THR A 57 19.05 1.63 -9.46
CA THR A 57 18.62 2.97 -9.92
C THR A 57 17.18 2.93 -10.45
N HIS A 58 16.84 1.91 -11.25
CA HIS A 58 15.49 1.72 -11.78
C HIS A 58 14.47 1.42 -10.68
N LEU A 59 14.84 0.55 -9.73
CA LEU A 59 13.97 0.14 -8.63
C LEU A 59 13.69 1.31 -7.70
N LEU A 60 14.72 2.01 -7.23
CA LEU A 60 14.57 3.19 -6.35
C LEU A 60 13.87 4.35 -7.05
N GLY A 61 14.15 4.57 -8.34
CA GLY A 61 13.47 5.60 -9.13
C GLY A 61 11.98 5.33 -9.32
N SER A 62 11.60 4.07 -9.50
CA SER A 62 10.19 3.67 -9.61
C SER A 62 9.49 3.77 -8.26
N PHE A 63 10.14 3.36 -7.18
CA PHE A 63 9.63 3.53 -5.81
C PHE A 63 9.40 5.02 -5.46
N ALA A 64 10.34 5.90 -5.82
CA ALA A 64 10.20 7.33 -5.60
C ALA A 64 9.02 7.95 -6.37
N ARG A 65 8.75 7.49 -7.61
CA ARG A 65 7.58 7.92 -8.38
C ARG A 65 6.27 7.50 -7.70
N VAL A 66 6.18 6.24 -7.30
CA VAL A 66 5.02 5.67 -6.59
C VAL A 66 4.71 6.45 -5.29
N LEU A 67 5.72 6.83 -4.51
CA LEU A 67 5.52 7.66 -3.32
C LEU A 67 4.90 9.04 -3.61
N GLY A 68 5.03 9.53 -4.84
CA GLY A 68 4.39 10.75 -5.32
C GLY A 68 2.91 10.59 -5.68
N GLU A 69 2.44 9.37 -5.91
CA GLU A 69 1.07 9.06 -6.36
C GLU A 69 0.05 9.06 -5.20
N PRO A 70 -1.27 9.11 -5.47
CA PRO A 70 -2.29 9.13 -4.43
C PRO A 70 -2.17 7.99 -3.40
N HIS A 71 -1.91 6.75 -3.83
CA HIS A 71 -1.72 5.60 -2.95
C HIS A 71 -0.38 5.69 -2.17
N GLY A 72 0.69 6.21 -2.77
CA GLY A 72 1.96 6.49 -2.10
C GLY A 72 1.84 7.52 -0.99
N ARG A 73 1.09 8.60 -1.23
CA ARG A 73 0.77 9.61 -0.21
C ARG A 73 -0.07 9.03 0.93
N ALA A 74 -0.94 8.06 0.64
CA ALA A 74 -1.74 7.38 1.65
C ALA A 74 -0.91 6.48 2.59
N LEU A 75 0.29 6.04 2.19
CA LEU A 75 1.23 5.34 3.08
C LEU A 75 1.88 6.26 4.11
N ARG A 76 2.07 7.54 3.78
CA ARG A 76 2.85 8.48 4.63
C ARG A 76 2.31 8.59 6.06
N PRO A 77 0.99 8.72 6.31
CA PRO A 77 0.43 8.69 7.66
C PRO A 77 0.61 7.34 8.36
N LEU A 78 0.59 6.22 7.63
CA LEU A 78 0.79 4.87 8.20
C LEU A 78 2.23 4.71 8.71
N MET A 79 3.19 5.29 7.98
CA MET A 79 4.61 5.33 8.37
C MET A 79 4.85 6.24 9.57
N THR A 80 4.22 7.42 9.63
CA THR A 80 4.45 8.39 10.72
C THR A 80 3.65 8.09 12.00
N GLN A 81 2.56 7.32 11.92
CA GLN A 81 1.71 6.95 13.06
C GLN A 81 1.94 5.52 13.55
N ARG A 82 3.11 4.94 13.29
CA ARG A 82 3.51 3.58 13.71
C ARG A 82 3.14 3.25 15.17
N PRO A 83 3.34 4.11 16.19
CA PRO A 83 2.98 3.78 17.57
C PRO A 83 1.49 3.54 17.81
N ARG A 84 0.61 4.10 16.96
CA ARG A 84 -0.85 3.95 17.09
C ARG A 84 -1.38 2.72 16.37
N HIS A 85 -0.73 2.29 15.30
CA HIS A 85 -1.17 1.17 14.47
C HIS A 85 0.01 0.27 14.05
N PRO A 86 0.72 -0.35 15.01
CA PRO A 86 1.91 -1.15 14.71
C PRO A 86 1.61 -2.32 13.78
N GLU A 87 0.49 -3.02 13.98
CA GLU A 87 0.13 -4.16 13.12
C GLU A 87 -0.21 -3.78 11.67
N LEU A 88 -0.73 -2.57 11.45
CA LEU A 88 -1.00 -2.08 10.09
C LEU A 88 0.31 -1.67 9.41
N PHE A 89 1.24 -1.08 10.18
CA PHE A 89 2.59 -0.79 9.70
C PHE A 89 3.32 -2.07 9.29
N ASP A 90 3.34 -3.09 10.15
CA ASP A 90 4.04 -4.35 9.88
C ASP A 90 3.48 -5.05 8.63
N GLU A 91 2.17 -5.03 8.48
CA GLU A 91 1.50 -5.66 7.34
C GLU A 91 1.73 -4.89 6.03
N VAL A 92 1.72 -3.56 6.07
CA VAL A 92 2.12 -2.71 4.94
C VAL A 92 3.58 -2.96 4.55
N MET A 93 4.49 -3.02 5.53
CA MET A 93 5.89 -3.33 5.26
C MET A 93 6.04 -4.71 4.59
N ARG A 94 5.33 -5.72 5.10
CA ARG A 94 5.34 -7.08 4.57
C ARG A 94 4.82 -7.20 3.15
N LEU A 95 3.70 -6.54 2.86
CA LEU A 95 2.99 -6.69 1.58
C LEU A 95 3.53 -5.78 0.48
N ILE A 96 4.11 -4.64 0.86
CA ILE A 96 4.44 -3.58 -0.09
C ILE A 96 5.95 -3.33 -0.18
N VAL A 97 6.70 -3.46 0.91
CA VAL A 97 8.12 -3.09 0.95
C VAL A 97 9.06 -4.29 0.89
N LEU A 98 8.78 -5.35 1.67
CA LEU A 98 9.59 -6.57 1.70
C LEU A 98 9.52 -7.47 0.46
N PRO A 99 8.50 -7.45 -0.43
CA PRO A 99 8.54 -8.25 -1.66
C PRO A 99 9.74 -7.91 -2.57
N TYR A 100 10.27 -6.69 -2.44
CA TYR A 100 11.46 -6.25 -3.17
C TYR A 100 12.77 -6.90 -2.68
N GLU A 101 12.79 -7.55 -1.50
CA GLU A 101 13.98 -8.29 -1.02
C GLU A 101 14.26 -9.54 -1.86
N ARG A 102 13.26 -10.09 -2.56
CA ARG A 102 13.40 -11.27 -3.41
C ARG A 102 13.83 -10.96 -4.85
N ILE A 103 13.90 -9.67 -5.17
CA ILE A 103 14.16 -9.16 -6.53
C ILE A 103 15.64 -8.87 -6.75
N LEU A 104 16.39 -8.61 -5.66
CA LEU A 104 17.84 -8.44 -5.64
C LEU A 104 18.52 -9.77 -5.29
#